data_AF-A0A2V4GWJ5-F1
#
_entry.id   AF-A0A2V4GWJ5-F1
#
_cell.length_a   1.000
_cell.length_b   1.000
_cell.length_c   1.000
_cell.angle_alpha   90.00
_cell.angle_beta   90.00
_cell.angle_gamma   90.00
#
_symmetry.space_group_name_H-M   'P 1'
#
loop_
_entity.id
_entity.type
_entity.pdbx_description
1 polymer ?
#
loop_
_entity_poly.entity_id
_entity_poly.type
_entity_poly.pdbx_seq_one_letter_code
_entity_poly.pdbx_strand_id
1 'polypeptide(L)'
;MSEVEDLLKTADKNFEKEKYVDSLRDYLAVIDKVEDEDLKAEVYYKISQIYHYLQKDEPQNALKYAQMSLDTHTKLGENDLVVLDLINIASILMDSGDKKGAIEKLDTAIQKAKDMGDDEILLIALSSKAGIVAQENKEEALKLYEEVMKKSQEIGDIDDYFDAVQGIVNIVREEDEHRAFEMIMKAIENLEDYIAGIKNKKERKDLADSFSYLYDTASDIAMSIGDVDQAMEIAKRLQKMTS
;
A
#
# COMPACT_ATOMS: atom_id res chain seq x y z
N MET A 1 -17.98 -30.06 -2.87
CA MET A 1 -17.81 -28.71 -2.31
C MET A 1 -18.87 -28.55 -1.25
N SER A 2 -18.47 -28.17 -0.04
CA SER A 2 -19.45 -27.91 1.04
C SER A 2 -20.19 -26.59 0.75
N GLU A 3 -21.40 -26.41 1.30
CA GLU A 3 -22.15 -25.15 1.18
C GLU A 3 -21.34 -23.94 1.66
N VAL A 4 -20.45 -24.16 2.65
CA VAL A 4 -19.50 -23.16 3.17
C VAL A 4 -18.47 -22.75 2.11
N GLU A 5 -17.84 -23.71 1.45
CA GLU A 5 -16.85 -23.45 0.40
C GLU A 5 -17.45 -22.69 -0.81
N ASP A 6 -18.67 -23.02 -1.21
CA ASP A 6 -19.35 -22.36 -2.33
C ASP A 6 -19.69 -20.89 -2.01
N LEU A 7 -20.10 -20.61 -0.77
CA LEU A 7 -20.37 -19.25 -0.30
C LEU A 7 -19.09 -18.42 -0.17
N LEU A 8 -18.00 -19.00 0.37
CA LEU A 8 -16.70 -18.32 0.44
C LEU A 8 -16.18 -17.94 -0.95
N LYS A 9 -16.21 -18.87 -1.90
CA LYS A 9 -15.82 -18.59 -3.29
C LYS A 9 -16.67 -17.50 -3.93
N THR A 10 -17.95 -17.45 -3.60
CA THR A 10 -18.85 -16.40 -4.08
C THR A 10 -18.49 -15.05 -3.45
N ALA A 11 -18.19 -15.03 -2.15
CA ALA A 11 -17.76 -13.84 -1.42
C ALA A 11 -16.42 -13.29 -1.95
N ASP A 12 -15.44 -14.16 -2.17
CA ASP A 12 -14.13 -13.81 -2.75
C ASP A 12 -14.31 -13.22 -4.16
N LYS A 13 -15.12 -13.86 -5.01
CA LYS A 13 -15.41 -13.35 -6.35
C LYS A 13 -16.14 -12.00 -6.34
N ASN A 14 -16.98 -11.75 -5.34
CA ASN A 14 -17.62 -10.46 -5.16
C ASN A 14 -16.60 -9.42 -4.67
N PHE A 15 -15.68 -9.80 -3.80
CA PHE A 15 -14.58 -8.95 -3.33
C PHE A 15 -13.67 -8.51 -4.47
N GLU A 16 -13.20 -9.44 -5.30
CA GLU A 16 -12.37 -9.17 -6.49
C GLU A 16 -13.05 -8.24 -7.51
N LYS A 17 -14.38 -8.22 -7.51
CA LYS A 17 -15.19 -7.36 -8.38
C LYS A 17 -15.64 -6.06 -7.71
N GLU A 18 -15.05 -5.74 -6.55
CA GLU A 18 -15.37 -4.57 -5.73
C GLU A 18 -16.86 -4.48 -5.33
N LYS A 19 -17.55 -5.63 -5.33
CA LYS A 19 -18.94 -5.74 -4.85
C LYS A 19 -18.94 -5.93 -3.35
N TYR A 20 -18.38 -4.95 -2.64
CA TYR A 20 -18.09 -5.04 -1.22
C TYR A 20 -19.32 -5.33 -0.35
N VAL A 21 -20.48 -4.77 -0.68
CA VAL A 21 -21.73 -5.05 0.05
C VAL A 21 -22.17 -6.51 -0.08
N ASP A 22 -22.11 -7.07 -1.30
CA ASP A 22 -22.47 -8.47 -1.53
C ASP A 22 -21.45 -9.41 -0.87
N SER A 23 -20.16 -9.11 -1.04
CA SER A 23 -19.06 -9.86 -0.43
C SER A 23 -19.17 -9.89 1.10
N LEU A 24 -19.43 -8.73 1.73
CA LEU A 24 -19.61 -8.63 3.17
C LEU A 24 -20.79 -9.46 3.66
N ARG A 25 -21.94 -9.37 2.97
CA ARG A 25 -23.11 -10.18 3.30
C ARG A 25 -22.77 -11.67 3.26
N ASP A 26 -22.07 -12.10 2.22
CA ASP A 26 -21.78 -13.52 1.98
C ASP A 26 -20.74 -14.04 3.00
N TYR A 27 -19.69 -13.28 3.32
CA TYR A 27 -18.75 -13.64 4.39
C TYR A 27 -19.43 -13.72 5.76
N LEU A 28 -20.24 -12.72 6.13
CA LEU A 28 -20.94 -12.72 7.42
C LEU A 28 -21.95 -13.87 7.55
N ALA A 29 -22.55 -14.32 6.45
CA ALA A 29 -23.49 -15.44 6.45
C ALA A 29 -22.82 -16.80 6.72
N VAL A 30 -21.50 -16.90 6.49
CA VAL A 30 -20.76 -18.16 6.54
C VAL A 30 -19.70 -18.23 7.64
N ILE A 31 -19.21 -17.09 8.14
CA ILE A 31 -18.05 -17.03 9.05
C ILE A 31 -18.19 -17.89 10.33
N ASP A 32 -19.39 -17.96 10.90
CA ASP A 32 -19.64 -18.78 12.10
C ASP A 32 -19.63 -20.30 11.81
N LYS A 33 -19.75 -20.68 10.53
CA LYS A 33 -19.70 -22.07 10.04
C LYS A 33 -18.31 -22.50 9.57
N VAL A 34 -17.35 -21.57 9.49
CA VAL A 34 -15.96 -21.90 9.16
C VAL A 34 -15.29 -22.51 10.38
N GLU A 35 -14.93 -23.79 10.28
CA GLU A 35 -14.26 -24.57 11.33
C GLU A 35 -12.74 -24.46 11.27
N ASP A 36 -12.18 -24.24 10.09
CA ASP A 36 -10.74 -24.03 9.90
C ASP A 36 -10.35 -22.63 10.39
N GLU A 37 -9.53 -22.56 11.44
CA GLU A 37 -9.18 -21.31 12.13
C GLU A 37 -8.32 -20.37 11.26
N ASP A 38 -7.45 -20.92 10.42
CA ASP A 38 -6.60 -20.14 9.49
C ASP A 38 -7.48 -19.46 8.44
N LEU A 39 -8.32 -20.23 7.75
CA LEU A 39 -9.31 -19.68 6.81
C LEU A 39 -10.27 -18.69 7.48
N LYS A 40 -10.64 -18.92 8.74
CA LYS A 40 -11.50 -18.01 9.50
C LYS A 40 -10.81 -16.67 9.74
N ALA A 41 -9.51 -16.67 10.06
CA ALA A 41 -8.72 -15.47 10.25
C ALA A 41 -8.57 -14.67 8.95
N GLU A 42 -8.30 -15.34 7.82
CA GLU A 42 -8.29 -14.70 6.49
C GLU A 42 -9.64 -14.02 6.18
N VAL A 43 -10.76 -14.68 6.48
CA VAL A 43 -12.08 -14.07 6.28
C VAL A 43 -12.32 -12.91 7.24
N TYR A 44 -11.87 -12.97 8.50
CA TYR A 44 -11.91 -11.81 9.40
C TYR A 44 -11.13 -10.62 8.86
N TYR A 45 -9.93 -10.86 8.30
CA TYR A 45 -9.14 -9.83 7.65
C TYR A 45 -9.90 -9.18 6.49
N LYS A 46 -10.48 -9.98 5.58
CA LYS A 46 -11.27 -9.47 4.44
C LYS A 46 -12.51 -8.70 4.90
N ILE A 47 -13.26 -9.22 5.89
CA ILE A 47 -14.40 -8.50 6.47
C ILE A 47 -13.97 -7.15 7.04
N SER A 48 -12.83 -7.10 7.73
CA SER A 48 -12.26 -5.86 8.27
C SER A 48 -12.00 -4.83 7.17
N GLN A 49 -11.32 -5.23 6.08
CA GLN A 49 -11.04 -4.34 4.95
C GLN A 49 -12.33 -3.83 4.30
N ILE A 50 -13.34 -4.69 4.15
CA ILE A 50 -14.63 -4.27 3.58
C ILE A 50 -15.33 -3.26 4.48
N TYR A 51 -15.37 -3.50 5.80
CA TYR A 51 -15.93 -2.52 6.72
C TYR A 51 -15.17 -1.21 6.70
N HIS A 52 -13.83 -1.26 6.67
CA HIS A 52 -13.00 -0.07 6.58
C HIS A 52 -13.35 0.76 5.33
N TYR A 53 -13.55 0.10 4.20
CA TYR A 53 -13.96 0.75 2.96
C TYR A 53 -15.38 1.34 3.02
N LEU A 54 -16.35 0.58 3.51
CA LEU A 54 -17.77 0.95 3.50
C LEU A 54 -18.17 1.92 4.63
N GLN A 55 -17.43 1.95 5.73
CA GLN A 55 -17.78 2.62 6.99
C GLN A 55 -16.58 3.42 7.54
N LYS A 56 -15.97 4.27 6.71
CA LYS A 56 -14.77 5.05 7.09
C LYS A 56 -14.94 5.84 8.39
N ASP A 57 -16.12 6.40 8.62
CA ASP A 57 -16.42 7.20 9.82
C ASP A 57 -16.83 6.34 11.05
N GLU A 58 -17.02 5.03 10.87
CA GLU A 58 -17.46 4.09 11.91
C GLU A 58 -16.49 2.89 12.00
N PRO A 59 -15.30 3.07 12.60
CA PRO A 59 -14.23 2.07 12.56
C PRO A 59 -14.51 0.83 13.42
N GLN A 60 -15.61 0.81 14.20
CA GLN A 60 -15.82 -0.21 15.23
C GLN A 60 -15.93 -1.61 14.64
N ASN A 61 -16.61 -1.78 13.51
CA ASN A 61 -16.70 -3.08 12.85
C ASN A 61 -15.37 -3.48 12.23
N ALA A 62 -14.70 -2.55 11.53
CA ALA A 62 -13.40 -2.81 10.91
C ALA A 62 -12.35 -3.24 11.96
N LEU A 63 -12.24 -2.50 13.06
CA LEU A 63 -11.34 -2.81 14.18
C LEU A 63 -11.71 -4.12 14.87
N LYS A 64 -13.01 -4.40 15.07
CA LYS A 64 -13.46 -5.66 15.67
C LYS A 64 -12.94 -6.85 14.86
N TYR A 65 -13.19 -6.88 13.56
CA TYR A 65 -12.76 -7.99 12.71
C TYR A 65 -11.24 -8.02 12.50
N ALA A 66 -10.58 -6.86 12.43
CA ALA A 66 -9.12 -6.80 12.40
C ALA A 66 -8.48 -7.42 13.65
N GLN A 67 -9.04 -7.13 14.82
CA GLN A 67 -8.55 -7.70 16.08
C GLN A 67 -8.82 -9.20 16.16
N MET A 68 -9.96 -9.70 15.64
CA MET A 68 -10.24 -11.14 15.57
C MET A 68 -9.25 -11.87 14.63
N SER A 69 -8.85 -11.25 13.52
CA SER A 69 -7.79 -11.75 12.63
C SER A 69 -6.46 -11.82 13.37
N LEU A 70 -6.03 -10.70 13.96
CA LEU A 70 -4.80 -10.58 14.75
C LEU A 70 -4.70 -11.62 15.86
N ASP A 71 -5.76 -11.77 16.66
CA ASP A 71 -5.79 -12.70 17.78
C ASP A 71 -5.66 -14.16 17.30
N THR A 72 -6.29 -14.49 16.16
CA THR A 72 -6.26 -15.83 15.58
C THR A 72 -4.89 -16.16 14.99
N HIS A 73 -4.34 -15.30 14.12
CA HIS A 73 -2.99 -15.52 13.57
C HIS A 73 -1.92 -15.53 14.67
N THR A 74 -2.07 -14.71 15.73
CA THR A 74 -1.17 -14.73 16.90
C THR A 74 -1.23 -16.09 17.62
N LYS A 75 -2.43 -16.64 17.81
CA LYS A 75 -2.63 -17.95 18.45
C LYS A 75 -2.06 -19.09 17.61
N LEU A 76 -2.13 -18.99 16.29
CA LEU A 76 -1.60 -19.97 15.34
C LEU A 76 -0.08 -19.83 15.13
N GLY A 77 0.50 -18.68 15.48
CA GLY A 77 1.92 -18.40 15.31
C GLY A 77 2.30 -17.97 13.89
N GLU A 78 1.33 -17.50 13.10
CA GLU A 78 1.51 -17.02 11.73
C GLU A 78 2.07 -15.61 11.73
N ASN A 79 3.39 -15.57 11.92
CA ASN A 79 4.07 -14.34 12.23
C ASN A 79 3.96 -13.27 11.14
N ASP A 80 4.03 -13.67 9.86
CA ASP A 80 3.89 -12.77 8.71
C ASP A 80 2.51 -12.11 8.71
N LEU A 81 1.45 -12.92 8.90
CA LEU A 81 0.06 -12.46 8.94
C LEU A 81 -0.22 -11.54 10.13
N VAL A 82 0.38 -11.80 11.29
CA VAL A 82 0.31 -10.89 12.46
C VAL A 82 0.84 -9.49 12.10
N VAL A 83 1.90 -9.39 11.29
CA VAL A 83 2.42 -8.09 10.87
C VAL A 83 1.43 -7.39 9.94
N LEU A 84 0.84 -8.12 8.97
CA LEU A 84 -0.18 -7.58 8.07
C LEU A 84 -1.44 -7.13 8.82
N ASP A 85 -1.87 -7.85 9.86
CA ASP A 85 -2.96 -7.45 10.73
C ASP A 85 -2.67 -6.13 11.46
N LEU A 86 -1.45 -5.99 11.99
CA LEU A 86 -1.03 -4.76 12.67
C LEU A 86 -1.02 -3.56 11.72
N ILE A 87 -0.56 -3.75 10.48
CA ILE A 87 -0.60 -2.74 9.43
C ILE A 87 -2.05 -2.37 9.07
N ASN A 88 -2.93 -3.37 8.92
CA ASN A 88 -4.35 -3.14 8.64
C ASN A 88 -5.03 -2.36 9.78
N ILE A 89 -4.79 -2.74 11.04
CA ILE A 89 -5.29 -1.99 12.22
C ILE A 89 -4.75 -0.55 12.20
N ALA A 90 -3.46 -0.36 11.90
CA ALA A 90 -2.88 0.97 11.84
C ALA A 90 -3.55 1.84 10.77
N SER A 91 -3.84 1.29 9.60
CA SER A 91 -4.57 1.99 8.53
C SER A 91 -5.97 2.42 8.99
N ILE A 92 -6.72 1.53 9.65
CA ILE A 92 -8.05 1.85 10.19
C ILE A 92 -7.99 2.93 11.28
N LEU A 93 -6.99 2.85 12.16
CA LEU A 93 -6.78 3.86 13.21
C LEU A 93 -6.42 5.22 12.62
N MET A 94 -5.57 5.25 11.58
CA MET A 94 -5.20 6.49 10.89
C MET A 94 -6.43 7.16 10.24
N ASP A 95 -7.21 6.41 9.46
CA ASP A 95 -8.40 6.94 8.77
C ASP A 95 -9.49 7.40 9.76
N SER A 96 -9.55 6.80 10.95
CA SER A 96 -10.45 7.22 12.04
C SER A 96 -9.88 8.34 12.93
N GLY A 97 -8.67 8.83 12.64
CA GLY A 97 -8.03 9.96 13.33
C GLY A 97 -7.19 9.60 14.56
N ASP A 98 -7.07 8.32 14.92
CA ASP A 98 -6.15 7.85 15.97
C ASP A 98 -4.74 7.61 15.41
N LYS A 99 -4.08 8.71 15.04
CA LYS A 99 -2.72 8.68 14.52
C LYS A 99 -1.71 8.07 15.50
N LYS A 100 -1.85 8.33 16.80
CA LYS A 100 -0.91 7.79 17.81
C LYS A 100 -1.03 6.27 17.90
N GLY A 101 -2.26 5.76 17.95
CA GLY A 101 -2.52 4.33 17.94
C GLY A 101 -2.01 3.66 16.66
N ALA A 102 -2.18 4.31 15.51
CA ALA A 102 -1.65 3.80 14.24
C ALA A 102 -0.12 3.65 14.26
N ILE A 103 0.61 4.67 14.73
CA ILE A 103 2.08 4.61 14.85
C ILE A 103 2.52 3.51 15.82
N GLU A 104 1.86 3.35 16.97
CA GLU A 104 2.17 2.28 17.93
C GLU A 104 2.02 0.87 17.33
N LYS A 105 1.00 0.68 16.49
CA LYS A 105 0.78 -0.59 15.77
C LYS A 105 1.85 -0.82 14.71
N LEU A 106 2.24 0.22 13.97
CA LEU A 106 3.31 0.13 12.97
C LEU A 106 4.68 -0.09 13.61
N ASP A 107 4.98 0.52 14.76
CA ASP A 107 6.23 0.25 15.48
C ASP A 107 6.32 -1.22 15.91
N THR A 108 5.20 -1.79 16.34
CA THR A 108 5.12 -3.22 16.67
C THR A 108 5.31 -4.09 15.42
N ALA A 109 4.66 -3.73 14.30
CA ALA A 109 4.80 -4.40 13.01
C ALA A 109 6.25 -4.39 12.50
N ILE A 110 6.89 -3.21 12.51
CA ILE A 110 8.28 -3.01 12.07
C ILE A 110 9.24 -3.84 12.91
N GLN A 111 9.13 -3.81 14.25
CA GLN A 111 10.02 -4.59 15.10
C GLN A 111 9.88 -6.09 14.82
N LYS A 112 8.65 -6.56 14.64
CA LYS A 112 8.36 -7.96 14.40
C LYS A 112 8.89 -8.42 13.03
N ALA A 113 8.69 -7.63 11.98
CA ALA A 113 9.26 -7.90 10.65
C ALA A 113 10.80 -7.95 10.70
N LYS A 114 11.44 -7.03 11.43
CA LYS A 114 12.90 -7.03 11.67
C LYS A 114 13.37 -8.31 12.38
N ASP A 115 12.66 -8.76 13.39
CA ASP A 115 13.02 -9.97 14.14
C ASP A 115 12.93 -11.25 13.28
N MET A 116 12.03 -11.25 12.30
CA MET A 116 11.83 -12.35 11.36
C MET A 116 12.80 -12.31 10.17
N GLY A 117 13.35 -11.14 9.87
CA GLY A 117 14.16 -10.92 8.67
C GLY A 117 13.34 -10.93 7.38
N ASP A 118 12.05 -10.61 7.47
CA ASP A 118 11.17 -10.46 6.31
C ASP A 118 11.27 -9.01 5.80
N ASP A 119 12.04 -8.83 4.73
CA ASP A 119 12.30 -7.51 4.17
C ASP A 119 11.10 -6.95 3.42
N GLU A 120 10.30 -7.78 2.74
CA GLU A 120 9.13 -7.32 1.97
C GLU A 120 8.07 -6.74 2.92
N ILE A 121 7.72 -7.47 3.99
CA ILE A 121 6.74 -6.99 4.97
C ILE A 121 7.27 -5.79 5.76
N LEU A 122 8.59 -5.73 6.00
CA LEU A 122 9.22 -4.59 6.64
C LEU A 122 9.03 -3.31 5.81
N LEU A 123 9.19 -3.37 4.49
CA LEU A 123 9.01 -2.21 3.61
C LEU A 123 7.60 -1.66 3.70
N ILE A 124 6.58 -2.51 3.64
CA ILE A 124 5.16 -2.11 3.77
C ILE A 124 4.92 -1.35 5.09
N ALA A 125 5.46 -1.86 6.20
CA ALA A 125 5.29 -1.23 7.51
C ALA A 125 6.02 0.12 7.63
N LEU A 126 7.24 0.22 7.08
CA LEU A 126 8.02 1.46 7.05
C LEU A 126 7.35 2.52 6.17
N SER A 127 6.93 2.15 4.95
CA SER A 127 6.21 3.03 4.02
C SER A 127 4.93 3.57 4.64
N SER A 128 4.15 2.69 5.28
CA SER A 128 2.93 3.07 6.00
C SER A 128 3.21 4.09 7.11
N LYS A 129 4.28 3.87 7.90
CA LYS A 129 4.65 4.80 8.98
C LYS A 129 5.12 6.14 8.40
N ALA A 130 5.95 6.12 7.36
CA ALA A 130 6.47 7.31 6.70
C ALA A 130 5.34 8.24 6.22
N GLY A 131 4.30 7.66 5.58
CA GLY A 131 3.12 8.41 5.15
C GLY A 131 2.38 9.10 6.31
N ILE A 132 2.24 8.41 7.44
CA ILE A 132 1.58 8.97 8.64
C ILE A 132 2.41 10.09 9.27
N VAL A 133 3.73 9.92 9.40
CA VAL A 133 4.58 10.89 10.09
C VAL A 133 4.91 12.13 9.24
N ALA A 134 4.80 12.06 7.91
CA ALA A 134 5.18 13.13 6.98
C ALA A 134 4.56 14.50 7.30
N GLN A 135 3.32 14.54 7.79
CA GLN A 135 2.63 15.81 8.11
C GLN A 135 3.13 16.47 9.41
N GLU A 136 3.70 15.71 10.34
CA GLU A 136 4.13 16.22 11.66
C GLU A 136 5.64 16.33 11.77
N ASN A 137 6.37 15.38 11.17
CA ASN A 137 7.80 15.28 11.25
C ASN A 137 8.38 14.84 9.90
N LYS A 138 8.53 15.81 9.01
CA LYS A 138 9.12 15.61 7.68
C LYS A 138 10.51 14.98 7.72
N GLU A 139 11.34 15.33 8.71
CA GLU A 139 12.69 14.77 8.84
C GLU A 139 12.66 13.27 9.15
N GLU A 140 11.77 12.84 10.05
CA GLU A 140 11.58 11.41 10.33
C GLU A 140 10.98 10.67 9.14
N ALA A 141 9.99 11.26 8.46
CA ALA A 141 9.41 10.67 7.26
C ALA A 141 10.43 10.47 6.15
N LEU A 142 11.29 11.47 5.90
CA LEU A 142 12.38 11.37 4.94
C LEU A 142 13.34 10.23 5.29
N LYS A 143 13.73 10.07 6.56
CA LYS A 143 14.58 8.95 6.98
C LYS A 143 13.93 7.59 6.72
N LEU A 144 12.64 7.46 7.01
CA LEU A 144 11.90 6.23 6.76
C LEU A 144 11.79 5.92 5.26
N TYR A 145 11.42 6.90 4.43
CA TYR A 145 11.37 6.70 2.98
C TYR A 145 12.77 6.44 2.38
N GLU A 146 13.83 7.05 2.89
CA GLU A 146 15.20 6.74 2.48
C GLU A 146 15.60 5.29 2.84
N GLU A 147 15.18 4.79 4.01
CA GLU A 147 15.35 3.39 4.40
C GLU A 147 14.60 2.45 3.44
N VAL A 148 13.33 2.75 3.14
CA VAL A 148 12.52 1.99 2.17
C VAL A 148 13.16 2.01 0.78
N MET A 149 13.47 3.18 0.23
CA MET A 149 14.05 3.33 -1.10
C MET A 149 15.36 2.55 -1.22
N LYS A 150 16.24 2.64 -0.22
CA LYS A 150 17.52 1.93 -0.23
C LYS A 150 17.32 0.41 -0.15
N LYS A 151 16.46 -0.06 0.74
CA LYS A 151 16.25 -1.50 0.94
C LYS A 151 15.53 -2.14 -0.26
N SER A 152 14.53 -1.45 -0.81
CA SER A 152 13.83 -1.85 -2.04
C SER A 152 14.80 -2.00 -3.20
N GLN A 153 15.74 -1.05 -3.35
CA GLN A 153 16.80 -1.17 -4.35
C GLN A 153 17.73 -2.37 -4.13
N GLU A 154 18.04 -2.72 -2.86
CA GLU A 154 18.90 -3.87 -2.53
C GLU A 154 18.24 -5.21 -2.89
N ILE A 155 16.92 -5.33 -2.72
CA ILE A 155 16.18 -6.57 -2.97
C ILE A 155 15.52 -6.63 -4.36
N GLY A 156 15.52 -5.51 -5.10
CA GLY A 156 14.91 -5.42 -6.43
C GLY A 156 13.39 -5.21 -6.40
N ASP A 157 12.84 -4.72 -5.29
CA ASP A 157 11.45 -4.29 -5.19
C ASP A 157 11.32 -2.92 -5.85
N ILE A 158 10.56 -2.85 -6.94
CA ILE A 158 10.36 -1.61 -7.69
C ILE A 158 9.16 -0.82 -7.19
N ASP A 159 8.16 -1.50 -6.61
CA ASP A 159 6.91 -0.87 -6.18
C ASP A 159 7.19 0.02 -4.97
N ASP A 160 7.76 -0.56 -3.91
CA ASP A 160 8.15 0.20 -2.71
C ASP A 160 9.26 1.22 -2.99
N TYR A 161 10.14 0.96 -3.97
CA TYR A 161 11.15 1.92 -4.38
C TYR A 161 10.53 3.21 -4.91
N PHE A 162 9.62 3.10 -5.88
CA PHE A 162 9.03 4.29 -6.51
C PHE A 162 8.03 4.99 -5.60
N ASP A 163 7.30 4.25 -4.76
CA ASP A 163 6.43 4.83 -3.74
C ASP A 163 7.23 5.63 -2.71
N ALA A 164 8.38 5.12 -2.27
CA ALA A 164 9.27 5.87 -1.38
C ALA A 164 9.85 7.13 -2.04
N VAL A 165 10.27 7.04 -3.31
CA VAL A 165 10.73 8.21 -4.07
C VAL A 165 9.63 9.27 -4.17
N GLN A 166 8.40 8.86 -4.46
CA GLN A 166 7.25 9.75 -4.50
C GLN A 166 6.98 10.42 -3.15
N GLY A 167 7.07 9.66 -2.05
CA GLY A 167 6.97 10.17 -0.68
C GLY A 167 8.03 11.24 -0.39
N ILE A 168 9.28 11.00 -0.78
CA ILE A 168 10.38 11.95 -0.63
C ILE A 168 10.14 13.19 -1.49
N VAL A 169 9.79 13.03 -2.77
CA VAL A 169 9.50 14.13 -3.71
C VAL A 169 8.39 15.03 -3.16
N ASN A 170 7.32 14.45 -2.61
CA ASN A 170 6.22 15.20 -2.02
C ASN A 170 6.64 16.03 -0.81
N ILE A 171 7.59 15.55 -0.01
CA ILE A 171 8.14 16.33 1.11
C ILE A 171 9.09 17.42 0.60
N VAL A 172 10.01 17.07 -0.31
CA VAL A 172 11.06 17.97 -0.81
C VAL A 172 10.46 19.13 -1.63
N ARG A 173 9.41 18.89 -2.41
CA ARG A 173 8.80 19.94 -3.25
C ARG A 173 8.23 21.11 -2.46
N GLU A 174 7.90 20.91 -1.18
CA GLU A 174 7.43 22.01 -0.33
C GLU A 174 8.55 22.98 0.04
N GLU A 175 9.81 22.56 -0.06
CA GLU A 175 10.99 23.38 0.25
C GLU A 175 11.76 23.80 -1.01
N ASP A 176 11.89 22.89 -1.99
CA ASP A 176 12.65 23.08 -3.22
C ASP A 176 12.01 22.29 -4.37
N GLU A 177 11.15 22.96 -5.13
CA GLU A 177 10.46 22.37 -6.28
C GLU A 177 11.43 21.95 -7.40
N HIS A 178 12.54 22.66 -7.60
CA HIS A 178 13.52 22.32 -8.62
C HIS A 178 14.24 21.02 -8.25
N ARG A 179 14.68 20.88 -7.00
CA ARG A 179 15.28 19.63 -6.51
C ARG A 179 14.29 18.48 -6.58
N ALA A 180 13.04 18.70 -6.17
CA ALA A 180 12.01 17.67 -6.27
C ALA A 180 11.75 17.24 -7.73
N PHE A 181 11.76 18.20 -8.65
CA PHE A 181 11.65 17.94 -10.09
C PHE A 181 12.81 17.07 -10.62
N GLU A 182 14.06 17.39 -10.25
CA GLU A 182 15.23 16.59 -10.62
C GLU A 182 15.12 15.15 -10.10
N MET A 183 14.64 14.99 -8.86
CA MET A 183 14.47 13.67 -8.23
C MET A 183 13.43 12.82 -8.94
N ILE A 184 12.24 13.37 -9.21
CA ILE A 184 11.16 12.62 -9.87
C ILE A 184 11.51 12.30 -11.33
N MET A 185 12.21 13.19 -12.03
CA MET A 185 12.66 12.93 -13.40
C MET A 185 13.68 11.79 -13.47
N LYS A 186 14.62 11.74 -12.52
CA LYS A 186 15.55 10.61 -12.40
C LYS A 186 14.83 9.29 -12.11
N ALA A 187 13.77 9.32 -11.31
CA ALA A 187 12.94 8.15 -11.04
C ALA A 187 12.25 7.64 -12.31
N ILE A 188 11.64 8.56 -13.08
CA ILE A 188 11.02 8.25 -14.37
C ILE A 188 12.03 7.63 -15.34
N GLU A 189 13.25 8.17 -15.43
CA GLU A 189 14.32 7.61 -16.27
C GLU A 189 14.68 6.17 -15.86
N ASN A 190 14.86 5.91 -14.56
CA ASN A 190 15.13 4.57 -14.05
C ASN A 190 13.99 3.59 -14.37
N LEU A 191 12.73 4.04 -14.24
CA LEU A 191 11.55 3.25 -14.57
C LEU A 191 11.49 2.92 -16.07
N GLU A 192 11.74 3.91 -16.93
CA GLU A 192 11.77 3.72 -18.38
C GLU A 192 12.84 2.72 -18.81
N ASP A 193 14.03 2.79 -18.21
CA ASP A 193 15.12 1.84 -18.44
C ASP A 193 14.72 0.42 -17.99
N TYR A 194 14.06 0.29 -16.84
CA TYR A 194 13.53 -0.99 -16.36
C TYR A 194 12.50 -1.57 -17.33
N ILE A 195 11.51 -0.76 -17.74
CA ILE A 195 10.45 -1.13 -18.69
C ILE A 195 11.03 -1.51 -20.06
N ALA A 196 12.09 -0.83 -20.51
CA ALA A 196 12.77 -1.15 -21.77
C ALA A 196 13.38 -2.56 -21.77
N GLY A 197 13.75 -3.09 -20.60
CA GLY A 197 14.25 -4.45 -20.42
C GLY A 197 13.17 -5.54 -20.53
N ILE A 198 11.89 -5.19 -20.40
CA ILE A 198 10.78 -6.16 -20.41
C ILE A 198 10.39 -6.50 -21.85
N LYS A 199 10.34 -7.81 -22.15
CA LYS A 199 10.04 -8.30 -23.51
C LYS A 199 8.56 -8.21 -23.87
N ASN A 200 7.67 -8.42 -22.90
CA ASN A 200 6.25 -8.49 -23.15
C ASN A 200 5.66 -7.07 -23.26
N LYS A 201 5.03 -6.75 -24.40
CA LYS A 201 4.42 -5.42 -24.61
C LYS A 201 3.31 -5.14 -23.58
N LYS A 202 2.48 -6.12 -23.27
CA LYS A 202 1.39 -5.95 -22.31
C LYS A 202 1.94 -5.64 -20.92
N GLU A 203 2.92 -6.42 -20.46
CA GLU A 203 3.58 -6.21 -19.17
C GLU A 203 4.24 -4.82 -19.06
N ARG A 204 4.91 -4.36 -20.13
CA ARG A 204 5.44 -2.98 -20.18
C ARG A 204 4.36 -1.93 -20.00
N LYS A 205 3.23 -2.10 -20.69
CA LYS A 205 2.10 -1.18 -20.61
C LYS A 205 1.48 -1.21 -19.22
N ASP A 206 1.17 -2.40 -18.70
CA ASP A 206 0.57 -2.57 -17.38
C ASP A 206 1.46 -1.94 -16.30
N LEU A 207 2.80 -2.12 -16.40
CA LEU A 207 3.76 -1.49 -15.49
C LEU A 207 3.84 0.03 -15.64
N ALA A 208 3.84 0.54 -16.88
CA ALA A 208 3.78 1.97 -17.15
C ALA A 208 2.50 2.62 -16.60
N ASP A 209 1.36 1.92 -16.72
CA ASP A 209 0.07 2.35 -16.18
C ASP A 209 0.12 2.42 -14.64
N SER A 210 0.68 1.39 -13.98
CA SER A 210 0.82 1.34 -12.50
C SER A 210 1.62 2.52 -11.92
N PHE A 211 2.64 3.01 -12.64
CA PHE A 211 3.51 4.11 -12.20
C PHE A 211 3.21 5.46 -12.86
N SER A 212 2.04 5.61 -13.48
CA SER A 212 1.61 6.86 -14.11
C SER A 212 1.63 8.06 -13.16
N TYR A 213 1.41 7.83 -11.87
CA TYR A 213 1.45 8.86 -10.83
C TYR A 213 2.80 9.60 -10.72
N LEU A 214 3.92 8.97 -11.09
CA LEU A 214 5.23 9.63 -11.13
C LEU A 214 5.27 10.71 -12.22
N TYR A 215 4.69 10.40 -13.39
CA TYR A 215 4.61 11.32 -14.54
C TYR A 215 3.64 12.47 -14.25
N ASP A 216 2.52 12.17 -13.59
CA ASP A 216 1.56 13.19 -13.16
C ASP A 216 2.22 14.15 -12.16
N THR A 217 2.91 13.61 -11.15
CA THR A 217 3.68 14.43 -10.19
C THR A 217 4.75 15.27 -10.87
N ALA A 218 5.53 14.69 -11.79
CA ALA A 218 6.56 15.42 -12.51
C ALA A 218 5.96 16.54 -13.39
N SER A 219 4.82 16.28 -14.04
CA SER A 219 4.11 17.27 -14.84
C SER A 219 3.57 18.40 -13.97
N ASP A 220 3.02 18.08 -12.80
CA ASP A 220 2.51 19.07 -11.84
C ASP A 220 3.63 19.96 -11.29
N ILE A 221 4.79 19.38 -10.94
CA ILE A 221 5.94 20.16 -10.48
C ILE A 221 6.48 21.03 -11.62
N ALA A 222 6.59 20.50 -12.85
CA ALA A 222 7.01 21.26 -14.03
C ALA A 222 6.11 22.48 -14.28
N MET A 223 4.79 22.30 -14.16
CA MET A 223 3.83 23.42 -14.25
C MET A 223 4.05 24.44 -13.13
N SER A 224 4.29 23.99 -11.89
CA SER A 224 4.52 24.86 -10.73
C SER A 224 5.75 25.75 -10.90
N ILE A 225 6.85 25.18 -11.41
CA ILE A 225 8.09 25.93 -11.69
C ILE A 225 8.03 26.76 -13.00
N GLY A 226 6.89 26.75 -13.70
CA GLY A 226 6.66 27.54 -14.91
C GLY A 226 7.19 26.92 -16.21
N ASP A 227 7.56 25.63 -16.21
CA ASP A 227 8.07 24.91 -17.37
C ASP A 227 6.97 24.09 -18.06
N VAL A 228 6.09 24.80 -18.78
CA VAL A 228 4.93 24.21 -19.48
C VAL A 228 5.37 23.27 -20.61
N ASP A 229 6.46 23.59 -21.31
CA ASP A 229 6.98 22.76 -22.40
C ASP A 229 7.44 21.40 -21.86
N GLN A 230 8.11 21.39 -20.70
CA GLN A 230 8.53 20.16 -20.04
C GLN A 230 7.34 19.35 -19.53
N ALA A 231 6.32 19.99 -18.93
CA ALA A 231 5.10 19.31 -18.52
C ALA A 231 4.40 18.61 -19.71
N MET A 232 4.32 19.29 -20.86
CA MET A 232 3.77 18.70 -22.09
C MET A 232 4.60 17.54 -22.61
N GLU A 233 5.92 17.58 -22.48
CA GLU A 233 6.80 16.49 -22.91
C GLU A 233 6.65 15.26 -22.01
N ILE A 234 6.56 15.45 -20.68
CA ILE A 234 6.32 14.37 -19.72
C ILE A 234 4.99 13.65 -20.03
N ALA A 235 3.91 14.40 -20.30
CA ALA A 235 2.63 13.82 -20.67
C ALA A 235 2.70 12.98 -21.96
N LYS A 236 3.49 13.41 -22.96
CA LYS A 236 3.72 12.62 -24.19
C LYS A 236 4.53 11.36 -23.93
N ARG A 237 5.52 11.40 -23.03
CA ARG A 237 6.30 10.21 -22.63
C ARG A 237 5.39 9.14 -22.06
N LEU A 238 4.52 9.52 -21.11
CA LEU A 238 3.53 8.62 -20.54
C LEU A 238 2.61 8.03 -21.62
N GLN A 239 2.04 8.87 -22.48
CA GLN A 239 1.16 8.43 -23.57
C GLN A 239 1.84 7.39 -24.48
N LYS A 240 3.13 7.58 -24.78
CA LYS A 240 3.90 6.64 -25.61
C LYS A 240 4.08 5.29 -24.91
N MET A 241 4.33 5.30 -23.61
CA MET A 241 4.54 4.07 -22.83
C MET A 241 3.26 3.26 -22.63
N THR A 242 2.12 3.92 -22.50
CA THR A 242 0.83 3.29 -22.24
C THR A 242 0.07 2.92 -23.54
N SER A 243 0.70 3.10 -24.71
CA SER A 243 0.16 2.80 -26.06
C SER A 243 0.62 1.46 -26.68
#